data_AF-A0A1H7VJT2-F1
#
_entry.id   AF-A0A1H7VJT2-F1
#
_cell.length_a   1.000
_cell.length_b   1.000
_cell.length_c   1.000
_cell.angle_alpha   90.00
_cell.angle_beta   90.00
_cell.angle_gamma   90.00
#
_symmetry.space_group_name_H-M   'P 1'
#
loop_
_entity.id
_entity.type
_entity.pdbx_description
1 polymer ?
#
loop_
_entity_poly.entity_id
_entity_poly.type
_entity_poly.pdbx_seq_one_letter_code
_entity_poly.pdbx_strand_id
1 'polypeptide(L)'
;MHSKLLEEHGLLNKIAGSDYNFRYQKAGNKIVEDVDRLLTDMNIEPSEIYTGQQMHTDHVEVVDGENGEDFVYGRTFKETDGLITNKQDIALLIKYADCTPIILFDPKKRVQAVVHSGWRGTVKHISIKAIEKMEEAFGCNRKNLLVYVGPSIDQENYEVGPEVYEAFSAVKNRDDFFKLHGEKYKMSMTDANVSILLEAGIKAENMEVERTSTYKSAELHSARGEGPEYQLNGLLTMMKSDI
;
A
#
# COMPACT_ATOMS: atom_id res chain seq x y z
N MET A 1 -2.85 12.67 -3.25
CA MET A 1 -1.65 12.36 -4.08
C MET A 1 -1.97 11.23 -5.07
N HIS A 2 -1.21 11.08 -6.16
CA HIS A 2 -1.34 9.98 -7.12
C HIS A 2 0.00 9.75 -7.84
N SER A 3 0.21 8.55 -8.39
CA SER A 3 1.33 8.21 -9.27
C SER A 3 0.98 8.51 -10.71
N LYS A 4 1.76 9.39 -11.33
CA LYS A 4 1.63 9.73 -12.75
C LYS A 4 2.11 8.58 -13.63
N LEU A 5 3.17 7.88 -13.21
CA LEU A 5 3.70 6.72 -13.94
C LEU A 5 2.60 5.68 -14.17
N LEU A 6 1.81 5.37 -13.14
CA LEU A 6 0.75 4.37 -13.24
C LEU A 6 -0.46 4.86 -14.05
N GLU A 7 -0.84 6.13 -13.89
CA GLU A 7 -1.94 6.73 -14.65
C GLU A 7 -1.66 6.77 -16.16
N GLU A 8 -0.42 7.11 -16.56
CA GLU A 8 0.02 7.11 -17.96
C GLU A 8 -0.10 5.71 -18.61
N HIS A 9 -0.14 4.65 -17.80
CA HIS A 9 -0.30 3.27 -18.24
C HIS A 9 -1.71 2.71 -17.97
N GLY A 10 -2.66 3.59 -17.65
CA GLY A 10 -4.08 3.25 -17.53
C GLY A 10 -4.46 2.58 -16.21
N LEU A 11 -3.74 2.86 -15.12
CA LEU A 11 -4.15 2.53 -13.77
C LEU A 11 -4.48 3.80 -12.98
N LEU A 12 -5.77 4.00 -12.70
CA LEU A 12 -6.22 5.09 -11.84
C LEU A 12 -5.80 4.80 -10.41
N ASN A 13 -5.27 5.80 -9.72
CA ASN A 13 -4.86 5.65 -8.35
C ASN A 13 -4.94 6.98 -7.60
N LYS A 14 -5.36 6.96 -6.33
CA LYS A 14 -5.40 8.15 -5.48
C LYS A 14 -5.16 7.81 -4.03
N ILE A 15 -4.35 8.63 -3.38
CA ILE A 15 -4.23 8.72 -1.94
C ILE A 15 -5.16 9.81 -1.44
N ALA A 16 -6.07 9.41 -0.56
CA ALA A 16 -6.97 10.24 0.23
C ALA A 16 -6.37 10.43 1.62
N GLY A 17 -6.03 11.68 1.94
CA GLY A 17 -5.27 12.06 3.12
C GLY A 17 -6.12 12.67 4.24
N SER A 18 -5.63 13.74 4.87
CA SER A 18 -6.16 14.36 6.10
C SER A 18 -7.62 14.83 6.04
N ASP A 19 -8.15 15.03 4.84
CA ASP A 19 -9.55 15.42 4.65
C ASP A 19 -10.51 14.23 4.78
N TYR A 20 -10.02 12.99 4.88
CA TYR A 20 -10.77 11.73 4.89
C TYR A 20 -10.41 10.89 6.12
N ASN A 21 -11.28 9.96 6.54
CA ASN A 21 -10.92 9.01 7.60
C ASN A 21 -11.37 7.58 7.33
N PHE A 22 -10.40 6.71 7.00
CA PHE A 22 -10.66 5.30 6.73
C PHE A 22 -10.57 4.39 7.98
N ARG A 23 -10.51 4.95 9.20
CA ARG A 23 -10.47 4.16 10.44
C ARG A 23 -11.88 3.71 10.85
N TYR A 24 -12.35 2.60 10.28
CA TYR A 24 -13.70 2.06 10.53
C TYR A 24 -14.07 1.95 12.02
N GLN A 25 -13.15 1.47 12.86
CA GLN A 25 -13.38 1.33 14.32
C GLN A 25 -13.78 2.65 15.01
N LYS A 26 -13.39 3.80 14.44
CA LYS A 26 -13.68 5.13 14.97
C LYS A 26 -14.75 5.86 14.15
N ALA A 27 -14.70 5.72 12.82
CA ALA A 27 -15.62 6.37 11.90
C ALA A 27 -17.01 5.70 11.86
N GLY A 28 -17.10 4.41 12.16
CA GLY A 28 -18.30 3.61 11.94
C GLY A 28 -18.74 3.70 10.47
N ASN A 29 -20.04 3.88 10.23
CA ASN A 29 -20.58 3.98 8.87
C ASN A 29 -20.21 5.27 8.12
N LYS A 30 -19.63 6.28 8.80
CA LYS A 30 -19.14 7.49 8.10
C LYS A 30 -18.05 7.20 7.08
N ILE A 31 -17.36 6.06 7.22
CA ILE A 31 -16.38 5.62 6.22
C ILE A 31 -17.01 5.48 4.83
N VAL A 32 -18.30 5.16 4.74
CA VAL A 32 -19.03 5.04 3.46
C VAL A 32 -19.09 6.40 2.77
N GLU A 33 -19.38 7.47 3.52
CA GLU A 33 -19.40 8.84 2.98
C GLU A 33 -18.01 9.26 2.45
N ASP A 34 -16.94 8.91 3.16
CA ASP A 34 -15.57 9.19 2.74
C ASP A 34 -15.15 8.37 1.51
N VAL A 35 -15.60 7.12 1.41
CA VAL A 35 -15.42 6.29 0.22
C VAL A 35 -16.17 6.89 -0.97
N ASP A 36 -17.47 7.21 -0.82
CA ASP A 36 -18.29 7.81 -1.88
C ASP A 36 -17.71 9.13 -2.37
N ARG A 37 -17.23 9.96 -1.44
CA ARG A 37 -16.53 11.20 -1.79
C ARG A 37 -15.25 10.91 -2.55
N LEU A 38 -14.44 9.94 -2.14
CA LEU A 38 -13.22 9.56 -2.86
C LEU A 38 -13.52 9.07 -4.29
N LEU A 39 -14.57 8.26 -4.48
CA LEU A 39 -15.00 7.81 -5.81
C LEU A 39 -15.42 8.98 -6.70
N THR A 40 -16.20 9.91 -6.15
CA THR A 40 -16.62 11.14 -6.83
C THR A 40 -15.41 11.98 -7.24
N ASP A 41 -14.47 12.15 -6.32
CA ASP A 41 -13.21 12.87 -6.48
C ASP A 41 -12.30 12.26 -7.55
N MET A 42 -12.41 10.96 -7.80
CA MET A 42 -11.68 10.23 -8.84
C MET A 42 -12.48 10.12 -10.14
N ASN A 43 -13.76 10.53 -10.15
CA ASN A 43 -14.69 10.36 -11.25
C ASN A 43 -14.72 8.89 -11.76
N ILE A 44 -14.99 7.98 -10.82
CA ILE A 44 -15.08 6.54 -11.04
C ILE A 44 -16.33 5.96 -10.38
N GLU A 45 -16.84 4.87 -10.96
CA GLU A 45 -17.97 4.09 -10.45
C GLU A 45 -17.57 2.61 -10.50
N PRO A 46 -16.85 2.09 -9.49
CA PRO A 46 -16.45 0.69 -9.46
C PRO A 46 -17.69 -0.21 -9.36
N SER A 47 -17.65 -1.36 -10.00
CA SER A 47 -18.67 -2.40 -9.81
C SER A 47 -18.58 -3.03 -8.41
N GLU A 48 -17.39 -3.02 -7.81
CA GLU A 48 -17.14 -3.52 -6.46
C GLU A 48 -15.84 -2.90 -5.88
N ILE A 49 -15.80 -2.70 -4.57
CA ILE A 49 -14.60 -2.27 -3.83
C ILE A 49 -14.12 -3.39 -2.93
N TYR A 50 -12.84 -3.72 -3.02
CA TYR A 50 -12.18 -4.69 -2.16
C TYR A 50 -11.23 -4.03 -1.16
N THR A 51 -11.28 -4.50 0.08
CA THR A 51 -10.33 -4.11 1.13
C THR A 51 -9.83 -5.31 1.93
N GLY A 52 -8.81 -5.09 2.76
CA GLY A 52 -8.29 -6.08 3.70
C GLY A 52 -8.59 -5.72 5.15
N GLN A 53 -8.80 -6.73 5.98
CA GLN A 53 -8.62 -6.66 7.43
C GLN A 53 -7.11 -6.71 7.72
N GLN A 54 -6.46 -5.56 7.57
CA GLN A 54 -5.02 -5.41 7.66
C GLN A 54 -4.52 -5.66 9.09
N MET A 55 -3.67 -6.67 9.25
CA MET A 55 -3.17 -7.14 10.55
C MET A 55 -1.62 -7.10 10.61
N HIS A 56 -0.99 -6.39 9.67
CA HIS A 56 0.48 -6.32 9.52
C HIS A 56 1.09 -7.71 9.25
N THR A 57 0.36 -8.52 8.48
CA THR A 57 0.80 -9.82 7.96
C THR A 57 1.50 -9.62 6.62
N ASP A 58 1.74 -10.72 5.93
CA ASP A 58 2.26 -10.81 4.56
C ASP A 58 1.30 -11.56 3.64
N HIS A 59 0.04 -11.71 4.06
CA HIS A 59 -1.00 -12.37 3.30
C HIS A 59 -1.52 -11.44 2.21
N VAL A 60 -1.62 -11.99 1.01
CA VAL A 60 -2.03 -11.28 -0.20
C VAL A 60 -3.11 -12.12 -0.87
N GLU A 61 -4.27 -11.53 -1.15
CA GLU A 61 -5.40 -12.22 -1.78
C GLU A 61 -5.63 -11.81 -3.23
N VAL A 62 -6.09 -12.76 -4.03
CA VAL A 62 -6.54 -12.49 -5.40
C VAL A 62 -8.04 -12.26 -5.37
N VAL A 63 -8.51 -11.15 -5.92
CA VAL A 63 -9.92 -10.79 -5.95
C VAL A 63 -10.47 -11.01 -7.36
N ASP A 64 -11.60 -11.71 -7.45
CA ASP A 64 -12.20 -12.14 -8.72
C ASP A 64 -13.54 -11.46 -9.04
N GLY A 65 -14.07 -10.66 -8.10
CA GLY A 65 -15.36 -9.98 -8.20
C GLY A 65 -16.48 -10.70 -7.43
N GLU A 66 -16.29 -11.95 -7.03
CA GLU A 66 -17.30 -12.81 -6.38
C GLU A 66 -16.82 -13.44 -5.07
N ASN A 67 -15.54 -13.34 -4.72
CA ASN A 67 -14.97 -13.82 -3.47
C ASN A 67 -14.87 -12.75 -2.35
N GLY A 68 -14.57 -13.16 -1.12
CA GLY A 68 -14.52 -12.27 0.05
C GLY A 68 -15.86 -12.16 0.80
N GLU A 69 -15.82 -11.56 1.98
CA GLU A 69 -16.98 -11.34 2.85
C GLU A 69 -17.57 -9.95 2.61
N ASP A 70 -18.89 -9.80 2.75
CA ASP A 70 -19.55 -8.50 2.62
C ASP A 70 -19.03 -7.50 3.67
N PHE A 71 -18.85 -6.26 3.25
CA PHE A 71 -18.37 -5.16 4.06
C PHE A 71 -19.15 -3.88 3.76
N VAL A 72 -19.07 -2.91 4.67
CA VAL A 72 -19.95 -1.72 4.65
C VAL A 72 -19.85 -0.85 3.38
N TYR A 73 -18.78 -0.98 2.59
CA TYR A 73 -18.59 -0.28 1.31
C TYR A 73 -18.13 -1.22 0.18
N GLY A 74 -18.36 -2.52 0.32
CA GLY A 74 -17.96 -3.51 -0.69
C GLY A 74 -17.63 -4.84 -0.04
N ARG A 75 -16.42 -5.36 -0.26
CA ARG A 75 -16.00 -6.70 0.22
C ARG A 75 -14.64 -6.69 0.89
N THR A 76 -14.43 -7.66 1.78
CA THR A 76 -13.24 -7.73 2.62
C THR A 76 -12.69 -9.15 2.77
N PHE A 77 -11.38 -9.23 2.96
CA PHE A 77 -10.68 -10.46 3.33
C PHE A 77 -10.12 -10.37 4.75
N LYS A 78 -10.28 -11.46 5.51
CA LYS A 78 -9.69 -11.59 6.85
C LYS A 78 -8.17 -11.67 6.75
N GLU A 79 -7.49 -11.10 7.75
CA GLU A 79 -6.02 -11.17 7.90
C GLU A 79 -5.25 -10.94 6.60
N THR A 80 -5.63 -9.91 5.84
CA THR A 80 -5.12 -9.66 4.50
C THR A 80 -4.57 -8.24 4.41
N ASP A 81 -3.30 -8.15 4.02
CA ASP A 81 -2.56 -6.90 3.89
C ASP A 81 -2.22 -6.56 2.43
N GLY A 82 -2.51 -7.46 1.49
CA GLY A 82 -2.39 -7.21 0.06
C GLY A 82 -3.55 -7.74 -0.77
N LEU A 83 -3.86 -7.09 -1.88
CA LEU A 83 -4.93 -7.48 -2.80
C LEU A 83 -4.42 -7.41 -4.24
N ILE A 84 -4.83 -8.36 -5.07
CA ILE A 84 -4.44 -8.46 -6.50
C ILE A 84 -5.68 -8.66 -7.35
N THR A 85 -5.78 -8.00 -8.50
CA THR A 85 -6.81 -8.33 -9.50
C THR A 85 -6.36 -8.04 -10.92
N ASN A 86 -6.95 -8.77 -11.87
CA ASN A 86 -6.92 -8.46 -13.29
C ASN A 86 -8.29 -7.96 -13.82
N LYS A 87 -9.27 -7.78 -12.94
CA LYS A 87 -10.60 -7.31 -13.30
C LYS A 87 -10.60 -5.80 -13.47
N GLN A 88 -11.21 -5.34 -14.55
CA GLN A 88 -11.54 -3.93 -14.75
C GLN A 88 -12.75 -3.56 -13.90
N ASP A 89 -12.89 -2.27 -13.61
CA ASP A 89 -13.93 -1.65 -12.78
C ASP A 89 -14.05 -2.20 -11.36
N ILE A 90 -13.07 -3.00 -10.91
CA ILE A 90 -12.88 -3.39 -9.51
C ILE A 90 -11.86 -2.45 -8.86
N ALA A 91 -12.27 -1.79 -7.79
CA ALA A 91 -11.41 -0.93 -6.98
C ALA A 91 -10.77 -1.72 -5.83
N LEU A 92 -9.47 -1.49 -5.60
CA LEU A 92 -8.76 -1.98 -4.42
C LEU A 92 -8.49 -0.82 -3.48
N LEU A 93 -8.82 -0.96 -2.20
CA LEU A 93 -8.62 0.05 -1.16
C LEU A 93 -7.82 -0.52 0.01
N ILE A 94 -6.62 0.02 0.26
CA ILE A 94 -5.87 -0.20 1.50
C ILE A 94 -5.79 1.07 2.33
N LYS A 95 -5.61 0.90 3.64
CA LYS A 95 -5.67 1.99 4.62
C LYS A 95 -4.35 2.07 5.36
N TYR A 96 -3.84 3.26 5.65
CA TYR A 96 -2.56 3.37 6.34
C TYR A 96 -2.41 4.71 7.05
N ALA A 97 -1.56 4.70 8.08
CA ALA A 97 -0.94 5.88 8.63
C ALA A 97 0.47 5.43 9.05
N ASP A 98 1.49 6.07 8.50
CA ASP A 98 2.93 5.73 8.64
C ASP A 98 3.45 4.47 7.94
N CYS A 99 2.65 3.41 7.79
CA CYS A 99 3.06 2.23 7.01
C CYS A 99 3.19 2.58 5.51
N THR A 100 3.99 1.84 4.75
CA THR A 100 4.22 2.12 3.32
C THR A 100 3.14 1.47 2.45
N PRO A 101 2.25 2.23 1.79
CA PRO A 101 1.38 1.68 0.75
C PRO A 101 2.18 1.48 -0.54
N ILE A 102 2.04 0.34 -1.20
CA ILE A 102 2.74 0.05 -2.46
C ILE A 102 1.72 -0.44 -3.49
N ILE A 103 1.83 0.08 -4.71
CA ILE A 103 1.08 -0.39 -5.87
C ILE A 103 2.05 -1.14 -6.79
N LEU A 104 1.66 -2.31 -7.27
CA LEU A 104 2.35 -3.09 -8.30
C LEU A 104 1.42 -3.22 -9.51
N PHE A 105 1.92 -2.97 -10.71
CA PHE A 105 1.07 -2.98 -11.90
C PHE A 105 1.78 -3.57 -13.11
N ASP A 106 1.19 -4.61 -13.73
CA ASP A 106 1.61 -5.10 -15.04
C ASP A 106 0.70 -4.50 -16.12
N PRO A 107 1.15 -3.50 -16.91
CA PRO A 107 0.33 -2.89 -17.95
C PRO A 107 0.05 -3.83 -19.13
N LYS A 108 0.89 -4.87 -19.34
CA LYS A 108 0.71 -5.83 -20.45
C LYS A 108 -0.30 -6.90 -20.11
N LYS A 109 -0.29 -7.37 -18.86
CA LYS A 109 -1.26 -8.35 -18.37
C LYS A 109 -2.53 -7.72 -17.82
N ARG A 110 -2.54 -6.40 -17.62
CA ARG A 110 -3.61 -5.64 -16.97
C ARG A 110 -3.94 -6.23 -15.61
N VAL A 111 -2.91 -6.31 -14.76
CA VAL A 111 -3.00 -6.83 -13.39
C VAL A 111 -2.45 -5.79 -12.44
N GLN A 112 -3.24 -5.44 -11.42
CA GLN A 112 -2.83 -4.55 -10.35
C GLN A 112 -2.75 -5.31 -9.02
N ALA A 113 -1.89 -4.83 -8.14
CA ALA A 113 -1.88 -5.20 -6.75
C ALA A 113 -1.63 -3.98 -5.86
N VAL A 114 -2.19 -4.00 -4.66
CA VAL A 114 -1.89 -3.04 -3.60
C VAL A 114 -1.46 -3.80 -2.36
N VAL A 115 -0.43 -3.33 -1.67
CA VAL A 115 0.02 -3.91 -0.40
C VAL A 115 0.24 -2.84 0.67
N HIS A 116 -0.20 -3.15 1.88
CA HIS A 116 0.07 -2.41 3.10
C HIS A 116 1.33 -2.98 3.77
N SER A 117 2.43 -2.25 3.65
CA SER A 117 3.74 -2.68 4.15
C SER A 117 4.13 -1.89 5.41
N GLY A 118 3.64 -2.32 6.57
CA GLY A 118 4.27 -1.96 7.85
C GLY A 118 5.56 -2.77 8.07
N TRP A 119 6.37 -2.43 9.08
CA TRP A 119 7.70 -3.07 9.25
C TRP A 119 7.64 -4.60 9.30
N ARG A 120 6.57 -5.17 9.88
CA ARG A 120 6.32 -6.63 9.91
C ARG A 120 6.02 -7.22 8.53
N GLY A 121 5.27 -6.52 7.70
CA GLY A 121 5.01 -6.92 6.31
C GLY A 121 6.25 -6.76 5.43
N THR A 122 7.01 -5.68 5.65
CA THR A 122 8.27 -5.40 4.95
C THR A 122 9.30 -6.50 5.20
N VAL A 123 9.56 -6.87 6.47
CA VAL A 123 10.53 -7.93 6.80
C VAL A 123 10.08 -9.31 6.33
N LYS A 124 8.77 -9.53 6.19
CA LYS A 124 8.19 -10.74 5.62
C LYS A 124 8.09 -10.69 4.09
N HIS A 125 8.63 -9.66 3.46
CA HIS A 125 8.66 -9.48 2.01
C HIS A 125 7.27 -9.48 1.35
N ILE A 126 6.27 -8.84 1.95
CA ILE A 126 4.89 -8.82 1.40
C ILE A 126 4.83 -8.35 -0.06
N SER A 127 5.63 -7.36 -0.45
CA SER A 127 5.70 -6.89 -1.83
C SER A 127 6.23 -7.97 -2.79
N ILE A 128 7.16 -8.81 -2.34
CA ILE A 128 7.71 -9.91 -3.14
C ILE A 128 6.69 -11.03 -3.26
N LYS A 129 6.00 -11.36 -2.17
CA LYS A 129 4.89 -12.33 -2.19
C LYS A 129 3.76 -11.91 -3.12
N ALA A 130 3.44 -10.62 -3.17
CA ALA A 130 2.48 -10.10 -4.13
C ALA A 130 2.98 -10.25 -5.58
N ILE A 131 4.24 -9.93 -5.85
CA ILE A 131 4.85 -10.13 -7.18
C ILE A 131 4.79 -11.62 -7.57
N GLU A 132 5.21 -12.52 -6.70
CA GLU A 132 5.18 -13.97 -6.95
C GLU A 132 3.77 -14.47 -7.24
N LYS A 133 2.78 -14.02 -6.47
CA LYS A 133 1.37 -14.36 -6.70
C LYS A 133 0.82 -13.78 -8.01
N MET A 134 1.27 -12.58 -8.41
CA MET A 134 0.96 -12.01 -9.73
C MET A 134 1.57 -12.82 -10.88
N GLU A 135 2.80 -13.31 -10.71
CA GLU A 135 3.50 -14.18 -11.67
C GLU A 135 2.80 -15.54 -11.78
N GLU A 136 2.45 -16.16 -10.65
CA GLU A 136 1.78 -17.47 -10.60
C GLU A 136 0.36 -17.42 -11.15
N ALA A 137 -0.48 -16.49 -10.68
CA ALA A 137 -1.91 -16.47 -11.01
C ALA A 137 -2.22 -15.90 -12.40
N PHE A 138 -1.39 -14.98 -12.90
CA PHE A 138 -1.69 -14.23 -14.12
C PHE A 138 -0.57 -14.27 -15.17
N GLY A 139 0.56 -14.93 -14.86
CA GLY A 139 1.71 -14.98 -15.76
C GLY A 139 2.35 -13.60 -15.96
N CYS A 140 2.26 -12.71 -14.97
CA CYS A 140 2.98 -11.45 -14.98
C CYS A 140 4.48 -11.69 -15.09
N ASN A 141 5.22 -10.67 -15.52
CA ASN A 141 6.67 -10.72 -15.49
C ASN A 141 7.17 -9.51 -14.71
N ARG A 142 7.88 -9.73 -13.59
CA ARG A 142 8.40 -8.65 -12.74
C ARG A 142 9.16 -7.55 -13.49
N LYS A 143 9.80 -7.87 -14.62
CA LYS A 143 10.52 -6.88 -15.45
C LYS A 143 9.61 -5.86 -16.14
N ASN A 144 8.32 -6.18 -16.27
CA ASN A 144 7.30 -5.28 -16.82
C ASN A 144 6.54 -4.52 -15.72
N LEU A 145 6.73 -4.88 -14.45
CA LEU A 145 5.98 -4.25 -13.37
C LEU A 145 6.41 -2.81 -13.22
N LEU A 146 5.41 -1.94 -13.18
CA LEU A 146 5.49 -0.57 -12.70
C LEU A 146 5.12 -0.57 -11.22
N VAL A 147 5.83 0.23 -10.44
CA VAL A 147 5.69 0.25 -8.99
C VAL A 147 5.56 1.68 -8.50
N TYR A 148 4.59 1.91 -7.62
CA TYR A 148 4.52 3.13 -6.82
C TYR A 148 4.75 2.78 -5.37
N VAL A 149 5.75 3.42 -4.75
CA VAL A 149 5.99 3.37 -3.31
C VAL A 149 5.46 4.68 -2.73
N GLY A 150 4.33 4.62 -2.04
CA GLY A 150 3.64 5.80 -1.54
C GLY A 150 4.26 6.39 -0.26
N PRO A 151 3.71 7.52 0.23
CA PRO A 151 4.24 8.24 1.38
C PRO A 151 4.11 7.39 2.64
N SER A 152 5.10 7.48 3.51
CA SER A 152 5.17 6.75 4.77
C SER A 152 5.87 7.59 5.82
N ILE A 153 6.04 7.07 7.03
CA ILE A 153 6.79 7.81 8.05
C ILE A 153 8.25 7.95 7.65
N ASP A 154 8.80 9.15 7.81
CA ASP A 154 10.20 9.41 7.50
C ASP A 154 11.14 8.85 8.58
N GLN A 155 12.38 8.58 8.17
CA GLN A 155 13.42 8.01 9.04
C GLN A 155 13.71 8.89 10.27
N GLU A 156 13.58 10.21 10.19
CA GLU A 156 13.88 11.09 11.32
C GLU A 156 12.88 10.88 12.47
N ASN A 157 11.63 10.55 12.15
CA ASN A 157 10.52 10.40 13.09
C ASN A 157 10.13 8.94 13.40
N TYR A 158 10.73 7.96 12.71
CA TYR A 158 10.44 6.55 12.96
C TYR A 158 11.52 5.87 13.79
N GLU A 159 11.38 5.98 15.10
CA GLU A 159 12.21 5.25 16.07
C GLU A 159 11.62 3.87 16.39
N VAL A 160 12.47 2.85 16.32
CA VAL A 160 12.15 1.44 16.60
C VAL A 160 13.19 0.82 17.52
N GLY A 161 12.78 -0.22 18.26
CA GLY A 161 13.68 -0.93 19.16
C GLY A 161 14.65 -1.86 18.42
N PRO A 162 15.67 -2.39 19.12
CA PRO A 162 16.65 -3.31 18.55
C PRO A 162 16.01 -4.59 18.02
N GLU A 163 14.86 -5.03 18.55
CA GLU A 163 14.12 -6.18 18.06
C GLU A 163 13.65 -6.03 16.60
N VAL A 164 13.34 -4.80 16.17
CA VAL A 164 12.97 -4.53 14.78
C VAL A 164 14.22 -4.60 13.90
N TYR A 165 15.34 -4.02 14.32
CA TYR A 165 16.60 -4.13 13.58
C TYR A 165 17.04 -5.60 13.40
N GLU A 166 16.90 -6.42 14.45
CA GLU A 166 17.25 -7.84 14.38
C GLU A 166 16.31 -8.67 13.52
N ALA A 167 15.02 -8.32 13.46
CA ALA A 167 14.09 -8.97 12.54
C ALA A 167 14.56 -8.85 11.08
N PHE A 168 15.22 -7.75 10.72
CA PHE A 168 15.75 -7.50 9.37
C PHE A 168 17.14 -8.12 9.11
N SER A 169 17.64 -9.00 9.99
CA SER A 169 18.97 -9.63 9.84
C SER A 169 19.19 -10.39 8.53
N ALA A 170 18.12 -10.90 7.91
CA ALA A 170 18.17 -11.58 6.62
C ALA A 170 18.07 -10.61 5.41
N VAL A 171 17.70 -9.35 5.63
CA VAL A 171 17.57 -8.34 4.56
C VAL A 171 18.94 -7.76 4.26
N LYS A 172 19.36 -7.84 3.00
CA LYS A 172 20.64 -7.29 2.57
C LYS A 172 20.65 -5.77 2.75
N ASN A 173 21.83 -5.25 3.08
CA ASN A 173 22.07 -3.82 3.26
C ASN A 173 21.08 -3.15 4.23
N ARG A 174 20.65 -3.84 5.30
CA ARG A 174 19.73 -3.27 6.30
C ARG A 174 20.25 -1.94 6.88
N ASP A 175 21.57 -1.80 6.97
CA ASP A 175 22.24 -0.59 7.47
C ASP A 175 22.06 0.64 6.55
N ASP A 176 21.62 0.47 5.30
CA ASP A 176 21.32 1.59 4.40
C ASP A 176 20.02 2.32 4.82
N PHE A 177 19.09 1.62 5.47
CA PHE A 177 17.80 2.16 5.91
C PHE A 177 17.62 2.17 7.43
N PHE A 178 18.59 1.68 8.21
CA PHE A 178 18.64 1.83 9.67
C PHE A 178 19.78 2.76 10.10
N LYS A 179 19.51 3.64 11.07
CA LYS A 179 20.53 4.47 11.72
C LYS A 179 20.46 4.29 13.23
N LEU A 180 21.58 3.95 13.87
CA LEU A 180 21.66 3.85 15.32
C LEU A 180 21.33 5.21 15.97
N HIS A 181 20.48 5.18 16.99
CA HIS A 181 20.06 6.35 17.76
C HIS A 181 19.97 5.99 19.24
N GLY A 182 21.06 6.21 19.98
CA GLY A 182 21.19 5.72 21.35
C GLY A 182 21.21 4.19 21.38
N GLU A 183 20.28 3.60 22.14
CA GLU A 183 20.07 2.14 22.22
C GLU A 183 19.04 1.61 21.22
N LYS A 184 18.49 2.50 20.38
CA LYS A 184 17.43 2.22 19.41
C LYS A 184 17.90 2.53 17.99
N TYR A 185 16.99 2.39 17.03
CA TYR A 185 17.26 2.72 15.63
C TYR A 185 16.21 3.63 15.04
N LYS A 186 16.63 4.46 14.09
CA LYS A 186 15.78 5.19 13.16
C LYS A 186 15.70 4.43 11.85
N MET A 187 14.49 4.06 11.42
CA MET A 187 14.27 3.22 10.23
C MET A 187 13.59 4.01 9.10
N SER A 188 14.09 3.89 7.88
CA SER A 188 13.41 4.39 6.68
C SER A 188 12.51 3.31 6.11
N MET A 189 11.19 3.46 6.28
CA MET A 189 10.21 2.52 5.72
C MET A 189 10.21 2.53 4.19
N THR A 190 10.32 3.71 3.59
CA THR A 190 10.44 3.88 2.14
C THR A 190 11.70 3.19 1.60
N ASP A 191 12.88 3.47 2.16
CA ASP A 191 14.12 2.90 1.60
C ASP A 191 14.25 1.39 1.85
N ALA A 192 13.69 0.87 2.95
CA ALA A 192 13.60 -0.58 3.19
C ALA A 192 12.80 -1.28 2.08
N ASN A 193 11.61 -0.77 1.73
CA ASN A 193 10.79 -1.35 0.67
C ASN A 193 11.42 -1.17 -0.72
N VAL A 194 12.01 -0.01 -1.01
CA VAL A 194 12.74 0.23 -2.27
C VAL A 194 13.91 -0.74 -2.42
N SER A 195 14.72 -0.94 -1.38
CA SER A 195 15.84 -1.89 -1.40
C SER A 195 15.37 -3.31 -1.73
N ILE A 196 14.31 -3.78 -1.06
CA ILE A 196 13.73 -5.11 -1.29
C ILE A 196 13.19 -5.26 -2.72
N LEU A 197 12.50 -4.24 -3.25
CA LEU A 197 11.96 -4.26 -4.62
C LEU A 197 13.08 -4.28 -5.67
N LEU A 198 14.13 -3.49 -5.48
CA LEU A 198 15.30 -3.48 -6.36
C LEU A 198 16.02 -4.84 -6.35
N GLU A 199 16.22 -5.43 -5.16
CA GLU A 199 16.82 -6.76 -5.03
C GLU A 199 15.99 -7.85 -5.72
N ALA A 200 14.65 -7.73 -5.69
CA ALA A 200 13.76 -8.65 -6.39
C ALA A 200 13.76 -8.51 -7.92
N GLY A 201 14.48 -7.52 -8.45
CA GLY A 201 14.66 -7.30 -9.88
C GLY A 201 13.68 -6.30 -10.50
N ILE A 202 12.95 -5.52 -9.69
CA ILE A 202 12.22 -4.34 -10.20
C ILE A 202 13.26 -3.31 -10.61
N LYS A 203 13.11 -2.76 -11.81
CA LYS A 203 14.00 -1.71 -12.29
C LYS A 203 13.65 -0.37 -11.64
N ALA A 204 14.67 0.40 -11.27
CA ALA A 204 14.48 1.75 -10.73
C ALA A 204 13.69 2.66 -11.69
N GLU A 205 13.89 2.53 -13.01
CA GLU A 205 13.15 3.30 -14.03
C GLU A 205 11.64 2.99 -14.08
N ASN A 206 11.22 1.85 -13.54
CA ASN A 206 9.81 1.45 -13.44
C ASN A 206 9.20 1.83 -12.09
N MET A 207 9.91 2.56 -11.24
CA MET A 207 9.50 2.83 -9.86
C MET A 207 9.36 4.33 -9.62
N GLU A 208 8.16 4.76 -9.24
CA GLU A 208 7.90 6.09 -8.69
C GLU A 208 7.90 5.99 -7.17
N VAL A 209 8.71 6.81 -6.50
CA VAL A 209 8.88 6.79 -5.03
C VAL A 209 8.45 8.13 -4.46
N GLU A 210 7.33 8.12 -3.74
CA GLU A 210 6.86 9.28 -2.97
C GLU A 210 7.60 9.34 -1.63
N ARG A 211 8.36 10.42 -1.42
CA ARG A 211 9.20 10.61 -0.23
C ARG A 211 8.57 11.54 0.81
N THR A 212 7.32 11.96 0.60
CA THR A 212 6.59 12.75 1.59
C THR A 212 6.44 11.97 2.90
N SER A 213 6.76 12.64 4.00
CA SER A 213 6.55 12.13 5.36
C SER A 213 5.09 12.25 5.77
N THR A 214 4.46 11.14 6.18
CA THR A 214 3.15 11.19 6.84
C THR A 214 3.20 11.98 8.14
N TYR A 215 4.31 11.93 8.88
CA TYR A 215 4.46 12.60 10.16
C TYR A 215 4.58 14.13 10.05
N LYS A 216 5.24 14.62 8.99
CA LYS A 216 5.47 16.06 8.79
C LYS A 216 4.42 16.72 7.89
N SER A 217 3.73 15.96 7.06
CA SER A 217 2.73 16.50 6.13
C SER A 217 1.44 16.85 6.87
N ALA A 218 0.89 18.03 6.59
CA ALA A 218 -0.45 18.40 7.05
C ALA A 218 -1.56 17.75 6.21
N GLU A 219 -1.23 17.19 5.05
CA GLU A 219 -2.19 16.59 4.11
C GLU A 219 -2.39 15.08 4.35
N LEU A 220 -1.67 14.49 5.32
CA LEU A 220 -1.70 13.05 5.58
C LEU A 220 -1.85 12.79 7.07
N HIS A 221 -2.56 11.71 7.41
CA HIS A 221 -2.60 11.19 8.77
C HIS A 221 -1.32 10.43 9.12
N SER A 222 -0.90 10.57 10.37
CA SER A 222 0.23 9.85 10.96
C SER A 222 -0.15 9.23 12.30
N ALA A 223 0.01 7.92 12.42
CA ALA A 223 -0.26 7.23 13.68
C ALA A 223 0.69 7.68 14.80
N ARG A 224 1.96 7.92 14.44
CA ARG A 224 2.99 8.41 15.35
C ARG A 224 2.78 9.87 15.71
N GLY A 225 2.37 10.70 14.75
CA GLY A 225 2.14 12.13 14.96
C GLY A 225 0.87 12.43 15.75
N GLU A 226 -0.22 11.75 15.44
CA GLU A 226 -1.54 11.98 16.04
C GLU A 226 -1.76 11.16 17.32
N GLY A 227 -0.91 10.16 17.60
CA GLY A 227 -1.00 9.33 18.80
C GLY A 227 -2.23 8.41 18.79
N PRO A 228 -2.82 8.06 19.94
CA PRO A 228 -3.91 7.07 20.04
C PRO A 228 -5.15 7.40 19.19
N GLU A 229 -5.38 8.69 18.97
CA GLU A 229 -6.55 9.22 18.28
C GLU A 229 -6.39 9.30 16.76
N TYR A 230 -5.29 8.76 16.22
CA TYR A 230 -4.95 8.85 14.82
C TYR A 230 -6.06 8.36 13.87
N GLN A 231 -6.09 8.96 12.69
CA GLN A 231 -6.98 8.57 11.60
C GLN A 231 -6.20 7.83 10.52
N LEU A 232 -6.87 7.31 9.50
CA LEU A 232 -6.23 6.54 8.43
C LEU A 232 -6.42 7.24 7.09
N ASN A 233 -5.31 7.35 6.35
CA ASN A 233 -5.32 7.62 4.92
C ASN A 233 -5.87 6.40 4.16
N GLY A 234 -6.36 6.62 2.94
CA GLY A 234 -6.76 5.58 2.01
C GLY A 234 -5.94 5.64 0.74
N LEU A 235 -5.51 4.50 0.22
CA LEU A 235 -4.99 4.36 -1.14
C LEU A 235 -5.98 3.51 -1.95
N LEU A 236 -6.58 4.10 -2.97
CA LEU A 236 -7.50 3.42 -3.88
C LEU A 236 -6.89 3.31 -5.28
N THR A 237 -7.04 2.14 -5.91
CA THR A 237 -6.62 1.89 -7.30
C THR A 237 -7.71 1.19 -8.10
N MET A 238 -7.80 1.50 -9.39
CA MET A 238 -8.77 0.86 -10.30
C MET A 238 -8.29 0.89 -11.75
N MET A 239 -8.47 -0.21 -12.47
CA MET A 239 -8.36 -0.24 -13.93
C MET A 239 -9.73 0.04 -14.53
N LYS A 240 -9.87 1.06 -15.38
CA LYS A 240 -11.12 1.26 -16.13
C LYS A 240 -11.25 0.23 -17.26
N SER A 241 -12.48 -0.19 -17.52
CA SER A 241 -12.83 -0.85 -18.78
C SER A 241 -12.66 0.11 -19.95
N ASP A 242 -12.23 -0.41 -21.10
CA ASP A 242 -12.25 0.34 -22.35
C ASP A 242 -13.73 0.47 -22.76
N ILE A 243 -14.24 1.71 -22.84
CA ILE A 243 -15.61 2.04 -23.29
C ILE A 243 -15.69 1.92 -24.82
#